data_AF-A0A7V9U8L5-F1
#
_entry.id   AF-A0A7V9U8L5-F1
#
_cell.length_a   1.000
_cell.length_b   1.000
_cell.length_c   1.000
_cell.angle_alpha   90.00
_cell.angle_beta   90.00
_cell.angle_gamma   90.00
#
_symmetry.space_group_name_H-M   'P 1'
#
loop_
_entity.id
_entity.type
_entity.pdbx_description
1 polymer ?
#
loop_
_entity_poly.entity_id
_entity_poly.type
_entity_poly.pdbx_seq_one_letter_code
_entity_poly.pdbx_strand_id
1 'polypeptide(L)'
;TYGEKQLGFSTSILIATILLVQFVAFGGALLFGRVARSRGAKGTIRAGLVVWMVVVVIAYFLPRGQVALFLALAVLIGLVLGGTQALSRSFFSQLIPAGREAEYFSLYQAGERGTSWLGTLTFGLVHQLTDSYRPAIVALIAFFVIGFVLLTRVDPRRGIADAGNAAPAVL
;
A
#
# COMPACT_ATOMS: atom_id res chain seq x y z
N THR A 1 -4.59 -18.66 8.35
CA THR A 1 -4.65 -17.19 8.07
C THR A 1 -6.07 -16.65 8.31
N TYR A 2 -6.34 -15.33 8.35
CA TYR A 2 -7.68 -14.72 8.59
C TYR A 2 -8.83 -15.46 7.86
N GLY A 3 -8.64 -15.80 6.59
CA GLY A 3 -9.67 -16.48 5.79
C GLY A 3 -9.92 -17.96 6.15
N GLU A 4 -8.96 -18.63 6.77
CA GLU A 4 -9.06 -20.05 7.14
C GLU A 4 -9.78 -20.23 8.48
N LYS A 5 -9.50 -19.34 9.45
CA LYS A 5 -10.11 -19.37 10.78
C LYS A 5 -11.49 -18.72 10.86
N GLN A 6 -11.85 -17.83 9.92
CA GLN A 6 -13.07 -17.02 10.05
C GLN A 6 -14.08 -17.14 8.90
N LEU A 7 -13.69 -17.65 7.73
CA LEU A 7 -14.59 -17.75 6.57
C LEU A 7 -14.90 -19.18 6.14
N GLY A 8 -14.22 -20.20 6.70
CA GLY A 8 -14.47 -21.61 6.36
C GLY A 8 -14.11 -21.98 4.91
N PHE A 9 -13.33 -21.14 4.22
CA PHE A 9 -12.89 -21.43 2.86
C PHE A 9 -11.74 -22.43 2.86
N SER A 10 -11.81 -23.39 1.94
CA SER A 10 -10.71 -24.31 1.62
C SER A 10 -9.41 -23.53 1.38
N THR A 11 -8.29 -24.03 1.90
CA THR A 11 -6.93 -23.48 1.69
C THR A 11 -6.65 -23.20 0.20
N SER A 12 -7.23 -23.99 -0.70
CA SER A 12 -7.16 -23.78 -2.16
C SER A 12 -7.73 -22.43 -2.62
N ILE A 13 -8.85 -21.97 -2.04
CA ILE A 13 -9.48 -20.69 -2.36
C ILE A 13 -8.60 -19.53 -1.86
N LEU A 14 -7.97 -19.68 -0.69
CA LEU A 14 -7.07 -18.67 -0.15
C LEU A 14 -5.82 -18.51 -1.02
N ILE A 15 -5.22 -19.62 -1.44
CA ILE A 15 -4.08 -19.62 -2.36
C ILE A 15 -4.49 -18.98 -3.69
N ALA A 16 -5.63 -19.38 -4.28
CA ALA A 16 -6.14 -18.80 -5.52
C ALA A 16 -6.39 -17.29 -5.39
N THR A 17 -6.94 -16.84 -4.26
CA THR A 17 -7.17 -15.40 -3.99
C THR A 17 -5.85 -14.64 -3.88
N ILE A 18 -4.85 -15.18 -3.18
CA ILE A 18 -3.53 -14.55 -3.06
C ILE A 18 -2.85 -14.45 -4.45
N LEU A 19 -2.97 -15.46 -5.28
CA LEU A 19 -2.45 -15.42 -6.66
C LEU A 19 -3.20 -14.39 -7.51
N LEU A 20 -4.53 -14.36 -7.45
CA LEU A 20 -5.35 -13.37 -8.13
C LEU A 20 -4.92 -11.94 -7.76
N VAL A 21 -4.74 -11.67 -6.47
CA VAL A 21 -4.29 -10.37 -5.96
C VAL A 21 -2.94 -9.97 -6.57
N GLN A 22 -2.00 -10.90 -6.75
CA GLN A 22 -0.70 -10.61 -7.38
C GLN A 22 -0.84 -10.19 -8.86
N PHE A 23 -1.66 -10.90 -9.64
CA PHE A 23 -1.93 -10.52 -11.03
C PHE A 23 -2.63 -9.17 -11.12
N VAL A 24 -3.61 -8.92 -10.25
CA VAL A 24 -4.31 -7.64 -10.18
C VAL A 24 -3.36 -6.53 -9.74
N ALA A 25 -2.45 -6.80 -8.81
CA ALA A 25 -1.43 -5.84 -8.38
C ALA A 25 -0.51 -5.44 -9.52
N PHE A 26 -0.11 -6.37 -10.39
CA PHE A 26 0.62 -6.04 -11.60
C PHE A 26 -0.17 -5.09 -12.51
N GLY A 27 -1.46 -5.37 -12.74
CA GLY A 27 -2.34 -4.47 -13.50
C GLY A 27 -2.51 -3.10 -12.84
N GLY A 28 -2.65 -3.07 -11.52
CA GLY A 28 -2.74 -1.85 -10.71
C GLY A 28 -1.49 -0.99 -10.79
N ALA A 29 -0.31 -1.60 -10.75
CA ALA A 29 0.97 -0.92 -10.94
C ALA A 29 1.03 -0.18 -12.29
N LEU A 30 0.58 -0.82 -13.38
CA LEU A 30 0.54 -0.21 -14.70
C LEU A 30 -0.49 0.93 -14.81
N LEU A 31 -1.66 0.78 -14.18
CA LEU A 31 -2.70 1.79 -14.16
C LEU A 31 -2.25 3.03 -13.39
N PHE A 32 -1.75 2.84 -12.17
CA PHE A 32 -1.23 3.91 -11.32
C PHE A 32 -0.02 4.59 -11.96
N GLY A 33 0.87 3.84 -12.62
CA GLY A 33 1.97 4.39 -13.41
C GLY A 33 1.50 5.27 -14.58
N ARG A 34 0.40 4.91 -15.25
CA ARG A 34 -0.22 5.78 -16.27
C ARG A 34 -0.80 7.05 -15.66
N VAL A 35 -1.51 6.96 -14.53
CA VAL A 35 -2.11 8.12 -13.84
C VAL A 35 -1.04 9.05 -13.28
N ALA A 36 0.04 8.51 -12.73
CA ALA A 36 1.14 9.31 -12.18
C ALA A 36 1.87 10.12 -13.26
N ARG A 37 1.95 9.63 -14.50
CA ARG A 37 2.54 10.39 -15.61
C ARG A 37 1.76 11.67 -15.94
N SER A 38 0.44 11.70 -15.73
CA SER A 38 -0.40 12.86 -16.07
C SER A 38 -0.76 13.73 -14.86
N ARG A 39 -0.86 13.16 -13.65
CA ARG A 39 -1.25 13.89 -12.42
C ARG A 39 -0.13 14.04 -11.39
N GLY A 40 1.04 13.47 -11.66
CA GLY A 40 2.16 13.50 -10.74
C GLY A 40 2.20 12.31 -9.78
N ALA A 41 3.41 11.89 -9.41
CA ALA A 41 3.64 10.74 -8.53
C ALA A 41 3.20 11.03 -7.09
N LYS A 42 3.50 12.21 -6.54
CA LYS A 42 3.10 12.56 -5.15
C LYS A 42 1.58 12.64 -5.02
N GLY A 43 0.92 13.25 -6.00
CA GLY A 43 -0.54 13.33 -6.06
C GLY A 43 -1.19 11.95 -6.09
N THR A 44 -0.65 11.05 -6.92
CA THR A 44 -1.19 9.70 -7.10
C THR A 44 -0.97 8.80 -5.89
N ILE A 45 0.19 8.87 -5.22
CA ILE A 45 0.45 8.13 -3.98
C ILE A 45 -0.50 8.60 -2.86
N ARG A 46 -0.70 9.92 -2.71
CA ARG A 46 -1.67 10.47 -1.73
C ARG A 46 -3.09 9.97 -2.00
N ALA A 47 -3.54 9.99 -3.26
CA ALA A 47 -4.85 9.46 -3.62
C ALA A 47 -4.95 7.96 -3.30
N GLY A 48 -3.89 7.19 -3.56
CA GLY A 48 -3.84 5.76 -3.20
C GLY A 48 -3.96 5.51 -1.70
N LEU A 49 -3.33 6.32 -0.86
CA LEU A 49 -3.50 6.25 0.61
C LEU A 49 -4.95 6.53 1.03
N VAL A 50 -5.63 7.46 0.38
CA VAL A 50 -7.06 7.73 0.63
C VAL A 50 -7.91 6.52 0.23
N VAL A 51 -7.65 5.93 -0.93
CA VAL A 51 -8.35 4.71 -1.37
C VAL A 51 -8.10 3.57 -0.38
N TRP A 52 -6.89 3.39 0.14
CA TRP A 52 -6.59 2.41 1.19
C TRP A 52 -7.46 2.59 2.43
N MET A 53 -7.60 3.82 2.93
CA MET A 53 -8.46 4.11 4.08
C MET A 53 -9.92 3.76 3.79
N VAL A 54 -10.44 4.12 2.62
CA VAL A 54 -11.81 3.77 2.18
C VAL A 54 -12.00 2.26 2.10
N VAL A 55 -11.03 1.54 1.53
CA VAL A 55 -11.05 0.08 1.41
C VAL A 55 -11.11 -0.59 2.78
N VAL A 56 -10.34 -0.11 3.76
CA VAL A 56 -10.39 -0.63 5.14
C VAL A 56 -11.76 -0.37 5.79
N VAL A 57 -12.34 0.81 5.58
CA VAL A 57 -13.68 1.13 6.08
C VAL A 57 -14.73 0.19 5.46
N ILE A 58 -14.69 -0.03 4.14
CA ILE A 58 -15.59 -0.98 3.47
C ILE A 58 -15.39 -2.40 4.01
N ALA A 59 -14.14 -2.82 4.21
CA ALA A 59 -13.81 -4.13 4.77
C ALA A 59 -14.42 -4.36 6.16
N TYR A 60 -14.51 -3.31 6.98
CA TYR A 60 -15.12 -3.37 8.31
C TYR A 60 -16.62 -3.72 8.25
N PHE A 61 -17.34 -3.17 7.27
CA PHE A 61 -18.78 -3.40 7.08
C PHE A 61 -19.12 -4.68 6.31
N LEU A 62 -18.12 -5.43 5.83
CA LEU A 62 -18.34 -6.62 5.01
C LEU A 62 -19.13 -7.70 5.77
N PRO A 63 -20.33 -8.10 5.30
CA PRO A 63 -21.10 -9.18 5.91
C PRO A 63 -20.41 -10.54 5.76
N ARG A 64 -20.53 -11.40 6.77
CA ARG A 64 -20.00 -12.78 6.71
C ARG A 64 -20.79 -13.58 5.66
N GLY A 65 -20.09 -14.32 4.80
CA GLY A 65 -20.69 -15.24 3.82
C GLY A 65 -20.86 -14.70 2.39
N GLN A 66 -20.61 -13.40 2.13
CA GLN A 66 -20.70 -12.84 0.77
C GLN A 66 -19.36 -12.92 0.02
N VAL A 67 -19.10 -14.07 -0.60
CA VAL A 67 -17.86 -14.35 -1.35
C VAL A 67 -17.60 -13.34 -2.47
N ALA A 68 -18.66 -12.90 -3.16
CA ALA A 68 -18.55 -11.93 -4.25
C ALA A 68 -17.98 -10.58 -3.79
N LEU A 69 -18.48 -10.05 -2.66
CA LEU A 69 -17.96 -8.80 -2.10
C LEU A 69 -16.52 -8.96 -1.59
N PHE A 70 -16.21 -10.12 -1.00
CA PHE A 70 -14.83 -10.43 -0.58
C PHE A 70 -13.86 -10.45 -1.77
N LEU A 71 -14.22 -11.08 -2.88
CA LEU A 71 -13.42 -11.10 -4.10
C LEU A 71 -13.28 -9.70 -4.72
N ALA A 72 -14.37 -8.93 -4.78
CA ALA A 72 -14.33 -7.55 -5.26
C ALA A 72 -13.38 -6.68 -4.41
N LEU A 73 -13.41 -6.85 -3.09
CA LEU A 73 -12.51 -6.18 -2.17
C LEU A 73 -11.05 -6.63 -2.39
N ALA A 74 -10.81 -7.93 -2.59
CA ALA A 74 -9.47 -8.46 -2.87
C ALA A 74 -8.89 -7.89 -4.17
N VAL A 75 -9.69 -7.77 -5.23
CA VAL A 75 -9.30 -7.12 -6.48
C VAL A 75 -8.96 -5.65 -6.24
N LEU A 76 -9.80 -4.92 -5.51
CA LEU A 76 -9.56 -3.52 -5.20
C LEU A 76 -8.28 -3.32 -4.37
N ILE A 77 -8.06 -4.17 -3.35
CA ILE A 77 -6.84 -4.21 -2.56
C ILE A 77 -5.63 -4.46 -3.45
N GLY A 78 -5.67 -5.48 -4.31
CA GLY A 78 -4.57 -5.80 -5.21
C GLY A 78 -4.20 -4.62 -6.10
N LEU A 79 -5.20 -3.98 -6.70
CA LEU A 79 -5.01 -2.86 -7.62
C LEU A 79 -4.32 -1.67 -6.93
N VAL A 80 -4.75 -1.33 -5.72
CA VAL A 80 -4.18 -0.23 -4.93
C VAL A 80 -2.81 -0.61 -4.37
N LEU A 81 -2.63 -1.85 -3.89
CA LEU A 81 -1.36 -2.37 -3.37
C LEU A 81 -0.26 -2.27 -4.42
N GLY A 82 -0.45 -2.86 -5.60
CA GLY A 82 0.55 -2.81 -6.67
C GLY A 82 0.79 -1.39 -7.18
N GLY A 83 -0.28 -0.58 -7.29
CA GLY A 83 -0.20 0.81 -7.72
C GLY A 83 0.63 1.69 -6.79
N THR A 84 0.28 1.69 -5.50
CA THR A 84 0.98 2.51 -4.49
C THR A 84 2.39 2.01 -4.23
N GLN A 85 2.63 0.70 -4.21
CA GLN A 85 3.96 0.14 -3.98
C GLN A 85 4.92 0.46 -5.12
N ALA A 86 4.49 0.30 -6.38
CA ALA A 86 5.31 0.62 -7.54
C ALA A 86 5.61 2.12 -7.65
N LEU A 87 4.61 2.98 -7.40
CA LEU A 87 4.79 4.42 -7.45
C LEU A 87 5.70 4.95 -6.34
N SER A 88 5.56 4.47 -5.10
CA SER A 88 6.44 4.90 -4.00
C SER A 88 7.90 4.61 -4.31
N ARG A 89 8.19 3.43 -4.88
CA ARG A 89 9.55 3.06 -5.28
C ARG A 89 10.09 3.92 -6.43
N SER A 90 9.26 4.15 -7.45
CA SER A 90 9.63 5.00 -8.61
C SER A 90 9.74 6.48 -8.23
N PHE A 91 8.97 6.96 -7.27
CA PHE A 91 9.07 8.30 -6.73
C PHE A 91 10.35 8.47 -5.93
N PHE A 92 10.66 7.51 -5.06
CA PHE A 92 11.91 7.51 -4.29
C PHE A 92 13.14 7.52 -5.19
N SER A 93 13.15 6.74 -6.28
CA SER A 93 14.30 6.69 -7.20
C SER A 93 14.62 8.03 -7.85
N GLN A 94 13.65 8.93 -8.01
CA GLN A 94 13.88 10.27 -8.57
C GLN A 94 14.58 11.22 -7.58
N LEU A 95 14.52 10.91 -6.28
CA LEU A 95 15.15 11.68 -5.21
C LEU A 95 16.58 11.22 -4.90
N ILE A 96 17.06 10.17 -5.58
CA ILE A 96 18.37 9.59 -5.34
C ILE A 96 19.42 10.31 -6.20
N PRO A 97 20.52 10.79 -5.62
CA PRO A 97 21.61 11.38 -6.40
C PRO A 97 22.33 10.32 -7.25
N ALA A 98 22.70 10.68 -8.47
CA ALA A 98 23.39 9.79 -9.40
C ALA A 98 24.70 9.25 -8.80
N GLY A 99 24.93 7.94 -8.94
CA GLY A 99 26.12 7.27 -8.44
C GLY A 99 26.05 6.83 -6.97
N ARG A 100 24.93 7.08 -6.27
CA ARG A 100 24.67 6.53 -4.92
C ARG A 100 23.40 5.69 -4.84
N GLU A 101 22.89 5.16 -5.96
CA GLU A 101 21.58 4.50 -5.94
C GLU A 101 21.54 3.28 -5.01
N ALA A 102 22.60 2.49 -4.99
CA ALA A 102 22.69 1.30 -4.13
C ALA A 102 22.59 1.66 -2.63
N GLU A 103 23.24 2.74 -2.20
CA GLU A 103 23.24 3.20 -0.80
C GLU A 103 21.84 3.62 -0.37
N TYR A 104 21.20 4.52 -1.13
CA TYR A 104 19.85 5.01 -0.82
C TYR A 104 18.79 3.92 -0.94
N PHE A 105 18.89 3.02 -1.93
CA PHE A 105 17.97 1.89 -2.03
C PHE A 105 18.16 0.87 -0.91
N SER A 106 19.38 0.68 -0.41
CA SER A 106 19.62 -0.20 0.74
C SER A 106 18.97 0.37 2.00
N LEU A 107 19.06 1.68 2.23
CA LEU A 107 18.39 2.37 3.34
C LEU A 107 16.87 2.31 3.22
N TYR A 108 16.34 2.51 2.00
CA TYR A 108 14.90 2.35 1.73
C TYR A 108 14.41 0.94 2.08
N GLN A 109 15.12 -0.10 1.62
CA GLN A 109 14.75 -1.50 1.91
C GLN A 109 14.90 -1.83 3.40
N ALA A 110 15.93 -1.29 4.07
CA ALA A 110 16.10 -1.43 5.51
C ALA A 110 14.95 -0.79 6.27
N GLY A 111 14.51 0.41 5.88
CA GLY A 111 13.35 1.08 6.47
C GLY A 111 12.03 0.35 6.20
N GLU A 112 11.81 -0.14 4.98
CA GLU A 112 10.64 -0.94 4.61
C GLU A 112 10.54 -2.20 5.49
N ARG A 113 11.63 -2.99 5.56
CA ARG A 113 11.68 -4.19 6.41
C ARG A 113 11.60 -3.85 7.89
N GLY A 114 12.28 -2.79 8.31
CA GLY A 114 12.33 -2.31 9.69
C GLY A 114 11.01 -1.75 10.20
N THR A 115 10.07 -1.39 9.32
CA THR A 115 8.72 -0.93 9.71
C THR A 115 7.64 -1.98 9.46
N SER A 116 7.93 -3.01 8.64
CA SER A 116 6.98 -4.07 8.29
C SER A 116 6.43 -4.83 9.51
N TRP A 117 7.24 -5.05 10.54
CA TRP A 117 6.81 -5.75 11.76
C TRP A 117 5.89 -4.91 12.64
N LEU A 118 5.93 -3.57 12.54
CA LEU A 118 5.04 -2.68 13.32
C LEU A 118 3.58 -2.91 12.96
N GLY A 119 3.27 -3.03 11.66
CA GLY A 119 1.91 -3.33 11.20
C GLY A 119 1.42 -4.68 11.71
N THR A 120 2.25 -5.72 11.61
CA THR A 120 1.93 -7.06 12.11
C THR A 120 1.77 -7.09 13.63
N LEU A 121 2.62 -6.37 14.36
CA LEU A 121 2.56 -6.24 15.82
C LEU A 121 1.25 -5.55 16.23
N THR A 122 0.93 -4.39 15.66
CA THR A 122 -0.30 -3.67 15.96
C THR A 122 -1.53 -4.52 15.61
N PHE A 123 -1.53 -5.17 14.44
CA PHE A 123 -2.61 -6.08 14.06
C PHE A 123 -2.78 -7.23 15.05
N GLY A 124 -1.68 -7.90 15.41
CA GLY A 124 -1.69 -9.02 16.35
C GLY A 124 -2.16 -8.62 17.74
N LEU A 125 -1.66 -7.49 18.26
CA LEU A 125 -2.03 -6.96 19.57
C LEU A 125 -3.51 -6.58 19.64
N VAL A 126 -4.01 -5.83 18.65
CA VAL A 126 -5.43 -5.44 18.60
C VAL A 126 -6.31 -6.69 18.42
N HIS A 127 -5.89 -7.64 17.60
CA HIS A 127 -6.62 -8.90 17.45
C HIS A 127 -6.69 -9.68 18.77
N GLN A 128 -5.58 -9.79 19.49
CA GLN A 128 -5.50 -10.51 20.77
C GLN A 128 -6.34 -9.84 21.87
N LEU A 129 -6.41 -8.51 21.88
CA LEU A 129 -7.17 -7.76 22.88
C LEU A 129 -8.67 -7.71 22.58
N THR A 130 -9.06 -7.74 21.30
CA THR A 130 -10.46 -7.55 20.88
C THR A 130 -11.15 -8.84 20.43
N ASP A 131 -10.43 -9.96 20.37
CA ASP A 131 -10.86 -11.27 19.83
C ASP A 131 -11.51 -11.20 18.44
N SER A 132 -11.28 -10.11 17.73
CA SER A 132 -11.95 -9.81 16.47
C SER A 132 -10.96 -9.19 15.51
N TYR A 133 -10.95 -9.67 14.28
CA TYR A 133 -10.02 -9.17 13.28
C TYR A 133 -10.49 -7.87 12.61
N ARG A 134 -11.78 -7.51 12.70
CA ARG A 134 -12.31 -6.24 12.17
C ARG A 134 -11.63 -5.01 12.79
N PRO A 135 -11.56 -4.85 14.13
CA PRO A 135 -10.84 -3.74 14.74
C PRO A 135 -9.34 -3.79 14.45
N ALA A 136 -8.75 -4.98 14.28
CA ALA A 136 -7.34 -5.13 13.93
C ALA A 136 -7.00 -4.55 12.54
N ILE A 137 -7.88 -4.71 11.54
CA ILE A 137 -7.69 -4.08 10.22
C ILE A 137 -7.88 -2.56 10.33
N VAL A 138 -8.88 -2.09 11.09
CA VAL A 138 -9.12 -0.64 11.28
C VAL A 138 -7.95 0.06 11.96
N ALA A 139 -7.26 -0.60 12.88
CA ALA A 139 -6.06 -0.05 13.51
C ALA A 139 -4.96 0.30 12.49
N LEU A 140 -4.92 -0.36 11.32
CA LEU A 140 -3.97 -0.05 10.26
C LEU A 140 -4.24 1.32 9.59
N ILE A 141 -5.45 1.88 9.72
CA ILE A 141 -5.77 3.24 9.26
C ILE A 141 -4.82 4.26 9.90
N ALA A 142 -4.42 4.07 11.16
CA ALA A 142 -3.49 4.98 11.82
C ALA A 142 -2.17 5.10 11.05
N PHE A 143 -1.61 4.00 10.54
CA PHE A 143 -0.39 4.02 9.72
C PHE A 143 -0.61 4.71 8.38
N PHE A 144 -1.76 4.51 7.72
CA PHE A 144 -2.08 5.19 6.47
C PHE A 144 -2.22 6.71 6.67
N VAL A 145 -2.83 7.15 7.77
CA VAL A 145 -2.96 8.56 8.14
C VAL A 145 -1.59 9.17 8.42
N ILE A 146 -0.73 8.50 9.20
CA ILE A 146 0.64 8.97 9.47
C ILE A 146 1.42 9.10 8.15
N GLY A 147 1.37 8.07 7.30
CA GLY A 147 2.01 8.10 5.98
C GLY A 147 1.49 9.24 5.10
N PHE A 148 0.19 9.51 5.12
CA PHE A 148 -0.42 10.61 4.38
C PHE A 148 0.08 11.98 4.87
N VAL A 149 0.10 12.21 6.18
CA VAL A 149 0.57 13.47 6.79
C VAL A 149 2.07 13.67 6.58
N LEU A 150 2.88 12.62 6.66
CA LEU A 150 4.31 12.72 6.36
C LEU A 150 4.53 13.06 4.88
N LEU A 151 3.78 12.45 3.96
CA LEU A 151 3.90 12.71 2.54
C LEU A 151 3.49 14.13 2.15
N THR A 152 2.54 14.76 2.86
CA THR A 152 2.20 16.16 2.59
C THR A 152 3.34 17.12 2.92
N ARG A 153 4.14 16.80 3.94
CA ARG A 153 5.32 17.60 4.38
C ARG A 153 6.52 17.52 3.42
N VAL A 154 6.62 16.47 2.60
CA VAL A 154 7.73 16.29 1.65
C VAL A 154 7.55 17.19 0.44
N ASP A 155 8.54 18.02 0.10
CA ASP A 155 8.55 18.78 -1.16
C ASP A 155 9.39 18.04 -2.22
N PRO A 156 8.75 17.41 -3.23
CA PRO A 156 9.47 16.67 -4.27
C PRO A 156 10.37 17.57 -5.12
N ARG A 157 9.98 18.82 -5.35
CA ARG A 157 10.72 19.74 -6.24
C ARG A 157 12.06 20.07 -5.65
N ARG A 158 12.07 20.40 -4.36
CA ARG A 158 13.29 20.66 -3.59
C ARG A 158 14.17 19.42 -3.52
N GLY A 159 13.61 18.27 -3.16
CA GLY A 159 14.38 17.03 -3.06
C GLY A 159 15.03 16.58 -4.36
N ILE A 160 14.34 16.72 -5.50
CA ILE A 160 14.90 16.39 -6.82
C ILE A 160 15.99 17.39 -7.23
N ALA A 161 15.80 18.67 -6.97
CA ALA A 161 16.79 19.71 -7.24
C ALA A 161 18.06 19.54 -6.38
N ASP A 162 17.91 19.26 -5.08
CA ASP A 162 19.02 19.03 -4.14
C ASP A 162 19.80 17.75 -4.50
N ALA A 163 19.13 16.75 -5.08
CA ALA A 163 19.77 15.54 -5.60
C ALA A 163 20.50 15.76 -6.94
N GLY A 164 20.37 16.93 -7.57
CA GLY A 164 20.97 17.25 -8.87
C GLY A 164 20.27 16.61 -10.06
N ASN A 165 19.03 16.12 -9.88
CA ASN A 165 18.27 15.43 -10.92
C ASN A 165 17.34 16.38 -11.68
N ALA A 166 17.09 16.10 -12.96
CA ALA A 166 16.12 16.85 -13.75
C ALA A 166 14.69 16.58 -13.25
N ALA A 167 14.00 17.62 -12.76
CA ALA A 167 12.63 17.49 -12.29
C ALA A 167 11.67 17.06 -13.42
N PRO A 168 10.84 16.02 -13.22
CA PRO A 168 9.81 15.65 -14.17
C PRO A 168 8.83 16.81 -14.40
N ALA A 169 8.28 16.89 -15.61
CA ALA A 169 7.31 17.94 -15.98
C ALA A 169 6.03 17.94 -15.11
N VAL A 170 5.69 16.81 -14.47
CA VAL A 170 4.52 16.65 -13.60
C VAL A 170 4.90 15.88 -12.33
N LEU A 171 4.57 16.41 -11.14
CA LEU A 171 4.98 15.91 -9.82
C LEU A 171 3.83 15.54 -8.90
#